data_AF-A0A7W1PLL7-F1
#
_entry.id   AF-A0A7W1PLL7-F1
#
_cell.length_a   1.000
_cell.length_b   1.000
_cell.length_c   1.000
_cell.angle_alpha   90.00
_cell.angle_beta   90.00
_cell.angle_gamma   90.00
#
_symmetry.space_group_name_H-M   'P 1'
#
loop_
_entity.id
_entity.type
_entity.pdbx_description
1 polymer ?
#
loop_
_entity_poly.entity_id
_entity_poly.type
_entity_poly.pdbx_seq_one_letter_code
_entity_poly.pdbx_strand_id
1 'polypeptide(L)'
;MTLAVVATACGDDDDNGTGPVGEVSPPDSTATVPTAVAVGENVNISVQARDADGRPLTSGGAAVAATVEGANPAGPIAATDNGNGTYAITYAAANAGTDTVAVTLNGTAISGSPFTVTISEDAVNLGTGDAGVLNYALALEQLEAAFYTQVVASLYAGATAEETQILTDLRDHEVIHRDFLKAALGDGAIPDLTVDFTSVDFTSRESVLGAAKTFEDLGVSAYNGAGQLLESADFLLLAGKIVSVEARHASAIRDLLNPLSADFAGDDVVDPDTGLDTVNSPADVLTAADPFVTTPIDASGLPTA
;
A
#
# COMPACT_ATOMS: atom_id res chain seq x y z
N MET A 1 48.95 -44.18 51.51
CA MET A 1 48.04 -43.09 51.09
C MET A 1 48.31 -42.90 49.61
N THR A 2 47.53 -43.56 48.77
CA THR A 2 47.81 -43.67 47.32
C THR A 2 46.62 -43.06 46.59
N LEU A 3 46.93 -42.06 45.78
CA LEU A 3 46.05 -41.14 45.10
C LEU A 3 45.19 -41.87 44.04
N ALA A 4 43.87 -41.68 44.09
CA ALA A 4 42.97 -42.06 43.00
C ALA A 4 43.03 -40.97 41.92
N VAL A 5 43.51 -41.32 40.72
CA VAL A 5 43.38 -40.48 39.53
C VAL A 5 42.02 -40.77 38.92
N VAL A 6 41.13 -39.78 38.96
CA VAL A 6 39.90 -39.73 38.18
C VAL A 6 40.30 -39.40 36.75
N ALA A 7 40.17 -40.36 35.83
CA ALA A 7 40.22 -40.08 34.40
C ALA A 7 38.82 -39.64 33.96
N THR A 8 38.63 -38.32 33.89
CA THR A 8 37.54 -37.71 33.11
C THR A 8 37.86 -37.99 31.64
N ALA A 9 37.01 -38.80 30.99
CA ALA A 9 37.02 -38.89 29.53
C ALA A 9 36.58 -37.52 28.99
N CYS A 10 37.49 -36.84 28.29
CA CYS A 10 37.12 -35.73 27.42
C CYS A 10 36.28 -36.33 26.29
N GLY A 11 35.04 -35.85 26.12
CA GLY A 11 34.34 -36.02 24.86
C GLY A 11 35.10 -35.22 23.81
N ASP A 12 35.51 -35.89 22.73
CA ASP A 12 35.99 -35.22 21.52
C ASP A 12 34.79 -34.54 20.87
N ASP A 13 34.59 -33.24 21.15
CA ASP A 13 33.72 -32.34 20.39
C ASP A 13 34.44 -31.88 19.09
N ASP A 14 34.93 -32.83 18.30
CA ASP A 14 35.58 -32.59 17.00
C ASP A 14 34.73 -33.18 15.85
N ASP A 15 33.43 -32.86 15.78
CA ASP A 15 32.66 -33.05 14.55
C ASP A 15 32.89 -31.85 13.61
N ASN A 16 33.92 -31.96 12.77
CA ASN A 16 34.26 -31.00 11.72
C ASN A 16 33.25 -31.00 10.54
N GLY A 17 32.06 -31.58 10.69
CA GLY A 17 30.99 -31.52 9.69
C GLY A 17 31.30 -32.26 8.37
N THR A 18 32.26 -33.18 8.37
CA THR A 18 32.72 -33.92 7.18
C THR A 18 32.08 -35.31 7.01
N GLY A 19 31.09 -35.66 7.83
CA GLY A 19 30.29 -36.88 7.67
C GLY A 19 29.32 -36.82 6.48
N PRO A 20 28.80 -37.96 6.01
CA PRO A 20 27.72 -37.96 5.03
C PRO A 20 26.50 -37.22 5.59
N VAL A 21 25.84 -36.41 4.76
CA VAL A 21 24.60 -35.72 5.14
C VAL A 21 23.50 -36.71 5.51
N GLY A 22 22.72 -36.38 6.54
CA GLY A 22 21.64 -37.21 7.06
C GLY A 22 20.38 -37.22 6.19
N GLU A 23 19.31 -37.83 6.71
CA GLU A 23 17.99 -37.78 6.07
C GLU A 23 17.44 -36.35 6.03
N VAL A 24 16.60 -36.05 5.04
CA VAL A 24 16.00 -34.73 4.90
C VAL A 24 15.08 -34.40 6.08
N SER A 25 15.25 -33.20 6.62
CA SER A 25 14.46 -32.65 7.72
C SER A 25 13.73 -31.38 7.27
N PRO A 26 12.38 -31.42 7.07
CA PRO A 26 11.58 -30.23 6.78
C PRO A 26 11.78 -29.07 7.76
N PRO A 27 11.75 -29.26 9.11
CA PRO A 27 11.89 -28.14 10.05
C PRO A 27 13.28 -27.49 10.05
N ASP A 28 14.30 -28.18 9.54
CA ASP A 28 15.66 -27.64 9.41
C ASP A 28 15.96 -27.13 8.00
N SER A 29 15.08 -27.42 7.03
CA SER A 29 15.18 -26.93 5.66
C SER A 29 14.76 -25.46 5.57
N THR A 30 15.37 -24.74 4.64
CA THR A 30 15.23 -23.28 4.52
C THR A 30 14.70 -22.90 3.14
N ALA A 31 13.94 -21.81 3.05
CA ALA A 31 13.60 -21.18 1.77
C ALA A 31 14.07 -19.72 1.73
N THR A 32 14.45 -19.28 0.54
CA THR A 32 14.64 -17.88 0.18
C THR A 32 13.41 -17.46 -0.63
N VAL A 33 12.60 -16.59 -0.02
CA VAL A 33 11.37 -16.03 -0.60
C VAL A 33 11.55 -14.52 -0.66
N PRO A 34 11.35 -13.86 -1.83
CA PRO A 34 11.33 -12.40 -1.90
C PRO A 34 10.25 -11.82 -1.00
N THR A 35 10.56 -10.76 -0.26
CA THR A 35 9.55 -10.07 0.56
C THR A 35 8.72 -9.07 -0.23
N ALA A 36 9.23 -8.60 -1.37
CA ALA A 36 8.57 -7.68 -2.28
C ALA A 36 8.86 -8.02 -3.75
N VAL A 37 7.85 -7.93 -4.62
CA VAL A 37 7.94 -8.18 -6.07
C VAL A 37 7.04 -7.18 -6.82
N ALA A 38 7.46 -6.70 -7.99
CA ALA A 38 6.62 -5.81 -8.80
C ALA A 38 5.50 -6.57 -9.52
N VAL A 39 4.34 -5.93 -9.70
CA VAL A 39 3.26 -6.47 -10.54
C VAL A 39 3.78 -6.77 -11.95
N GLY A 40 3.44 -7.96 -12.46
CA GLY A 40 3.86 -8.46 -13.77
C GLY A 40 5.18 -9.25 -13.75
N GLU A 41 5.92 -9.24 -12.65
CA GLU A 41 7.11 -10.07 -12.49
C GLU A 41 6.78 -11.48 -11.95
N ASN A 42 7.79 -12.36 -11.98
CA ASN A 42 7.71 -13.69 -11.40
C ASN A 42 8.26 -13.68 -9.97
N VAL A 43 7.51 -14.25 -9.03
CA VAL A 43 8.02 -14.58 -7.70
C VAL A 43 8.86 -15.85 -7.80
N ASN A 44 10.16 -15.74 -7.52
CA ASN A 44 11.10 -16.85 -7.60
C ASN A 44 11.53 -17.29 -6.20
N ILE A 45 11.24 -18.53 -5.84
CA ILE A 45 11.52 -19.11 -4.53
C ILE A 45 12.56 -20.22 -4.69
N SER A 46 13.57 -20.20 -3.82
CA SER A 46 14.57 -21.27 -3.73
C SER A 46 14.45 -21.98 -2.39
N VAL A 47 14.38 -23.30 -2.40
CA VAL A 47 14.34 -24.14 -1.20
C VAL A 47 15.63 -24.96 -1.12
N GLN A 48 16.30 -24.92 0.03
CA GLN A 48 17.45 -25.78 0.34
C GLN A 48 16.99 -26.85 1.34
N ALA A 49 16.98 -28.10 0.90
CA ALA A 49 16.78 -29.25 1.79
C ALA A 49 17.99 -29.41 2.70
N ARG A 50 17.76 -29.64 3.99
CA ARG A 50 18.78 -29.86 5.03
C ARG A 50 18.46 -31.09 5.85
N ASP A 51 19.48 -31.67 6.48
CA ASP A 51 19.29 -32.72 7.48
C ASP A 51 18.96 -32.13 8.86
N ALA A 52 18.73 -32.99 9.86
CA ALA A 52 18.39 -32.57 11.22
C ALA A 52 19.51 -31.80 11.94
N ASP A 53 20.75 -31.87 11.44
CA ASP A 53 21.89 -31.11 11.95
C ASP A 53 22.06 -29.78 11.19
N GLY A 54 21.13 -29.45 10.29
CA GLY A 54 21.13 -28.23 9.47
C GLY A 54 22.09 -28.27 8.29
N ARG A 55 22.73 -29.40 7.97
CA ARG A 55 23.67 -29.51 6.84
C ARG A 55 22.90 -29.58 5.52
N PRO A 56 23.30 -28.84 4.47
CA PRO A 56 22.60 -28.85 3.19
C PRO A 56 22.77 -30.20 2.50
N LEU A 57 21.65 -30.79 2.05
CA LEU A 57 21.70 -31.98 1.19
C LEU A 57 22.37 -31.62 -0.14
N THR A 58 23.09 -32.58 -0.72
CA THR A 58 23.81 -32.45 -1.98
C THR A 58 23.19 -33.26 -3.12
N SER A 59 22.05 -33.91 -2.84
CA SER A 59 21.25 -34.68 -3.80
C SER A 59 19.78 -34.27 -3.73
N GLY A 60 19.12 -34.25 -4.89
CA GLY A 60 17.67 -34.04 -4.99
C GLY A 60 16.82 -35.26 -4.57
N GLY A 61 15.53 -35.23 -4.90
CA GLY A 61 14.59 -36.34 -4.75
C GLY A 61 13.47 -36.13 -3.73
N ALA A 62 13.47 -35.04 -2.97
CA ALA A 62 12.36 -34.70 -2.08
C ALA A 62 11.19 -34.09 -2.87
N ALA A 63 9.96 -34.36 -2.43
CA ALA A 63 8.76 -33.75 -3.00
C ALA A 63 8.55 -32.36 -2.39
N VAL A 64 9.08 -31.33 -3.04
CA VAL A 64 8.90 -29.93 -2.64
C VAL A 64 7.76 -29.29 -3.44
N ALA A 65 6.83 -28.64 -2.75
CA ALA A 65 5.70 -27.96 -3.37
C ALA A 65 5.30 -26.70 -2.59
N ALA A 66 4.63 -25.76 -3.27
CA ALA A 66 4.01 -24.60 -2.64
C ALA A 66 2.53 -24.45 -2.97
N THR A 67 1.79 -23.84 -2.04
CA THR A 67 0.47 -23.27 -2.26
C THR A 67 0.50 -21.79 -1.91
N VAL A 68 -0.05 -20.96 -2.79
CA VAL A 68 -0.15 -19.51 -2.68
C VAL A 68 -1.61 -19.14 -2.47
N GLU A 69 -1.89 -18.40 -1.41
CA GLU A 69 -3.17 -17.74 -1.13
C GLU A 69 -2.95 -16.22 -1.14
N GLY A 70 -4.02 -15.43 -1.33
CA GLY A 70 -3.93 -13.96 -1.34
C GLY A 70 -4.33 -13.34 -2.67
N ALA A 71 -3.56 -12.34 -3.11
CA ALA A 71 -3.81 -11.58 -4.34
C ALA A 71 -3.56 -12.40 -5.62
N ASN A 72 -2.66 -13.38 -5.55
CA ASN A 72 -2.29 -14.26 -6.68
C ASN A 72 -2.42 -15.73 -6.28
N PRO A 73 -3.64 -16.22 -6.02
CA PRO A 73 -3.85 -17.58 -5.56
C PRO A 73 -3.37 -18.58 -6.62
N ALA A 74 -2.51 -19.51 -6.22
CA ALA A 74 -1.91 -20.51 -7.09
C ALA A 74 -1.58 -21.79 -6.31
N GLY A 75 -1.75 -22.96 -6.90
CA GLY A 75 -1.27 -24.20 -6.30
C GLY A 75 -2.14 -25.44 -6.54
N PRO A 76 -1.60 -26.63 -6.21
CA PRO A 76 -0.23 -26.87 -5.75
C PRO A 76 0.80 -26.71 -6.89
N ILE A 77 1.88 -25.97 -6.62
CA ILE A 77 3.01 -25.77 -7.54
C ILE A 77 4.11 -26.74 -7.15
N ALA A 78 4.38 -27.75 -7.99
CA ALA A 78 5.51 -28.65 -7.79
C ALA A 78 6.82 -27.92 -8.11
N ALA A 79 7.82 -28.04 -7.22
CA ALA A 79 9.13 -27.44 -7.44
C ALA A 79 9.92 -28.18 -8.52
N THR A 80 10.77 -27.44 -9.23
CA THR A 80 11.81 -28.02 -10.09
C THR A 80 13.00 -28.40 -9.21
N ASP A 81 13.33 -29.69 -9.17
CA ASP A 81 14.50 -30.22 -8.46
C ASP A 81 15.78 -30.00 -9.29
N ASN A 82 16.77 -29.33 -8.72
CA ASN A 82 18.06 -29.08 -9.37
C ASN A 82 19.04 -30.25 -9.22
N GLY A 83 18.64 -31.33 -8.54
CA GLY A 83 19.43 -32.55 -8.34
C GLY A 83 20.56 -32.41 -7.31
N ASN A 84 20.72 -31.24 -6.72
CA ASN A 84 21.81 -30.89 -5.78
C ASN A 84 21.30 -30.56 -4.37
N GLY A 85 20.06 -30.96 -4.05
CA GLY A 85 19.40 -30.63 -2.77
C GLY A 85 18.70 -29.27 -2.74
N THR A 86 18.73 -28.52 -3.85
CA THR A 86 17.96 -27.29 -4.02
C THR A 86 16.78 -27.45 -4.98
N TYR A 87 15.71 -26.69 -4.73
CA TYR A 87 14.47 -26.76 -5.49
C TYR A 87 13.99 -25.34 -5.82
N ALA A 88 13.49 -25.14 -7.04
CA ALA A 88 12.97 -23.87 -7.52
C ALA A 88 11.45 -23.90 -7.68
N ILE A 89 10.77 -22.88 -7.14
CA ILE A 89 9.33 -22.66 -7.32
C ILE A 89 9.14 -21.27 -7.92
N THR A 90 8.27 -21.15 -8.92
CA THR A 90 7.95 -19.86 -9.55
C THR A 90 6.45 -19.72 -9.74
N TYR A 91 5.92 -18.53 -9.47
CA TYR A 91 4.57 -18.12 -9.87
C TYR A 91 4.53 -16.66 -10.31
N ALA A 92 3.49 -16.28 -11.05
CA ALA A 92 3.33 -14.92 -11.58
C ALA A 92 2.65 -13.99 -10.58
N ALA A 93 3.23 -12.81 -10.36
CA ALA A 93 2.68 -11.74 -9.53
C ALA A 93 1.74 -10.85 -10.38
N ALA A 94 0.58 -11.36 -10.75
CA ALA A 94 -0.33 -10.69 -11.68
C ALA A 94 -1.10 -9.50 -11.08
N ASN A 95 -1.38 -9.54 -9.78
CA ASN A 95 -2.18 -8.57 -9.06
C ASN A 95 -1.39 -8.03 -7.86
N ALA A 96 -1.48 -6.72 -7.64
CA ALA A 96 -0.98 -6.09 -6.42
C ALA A 96 -1.72 -6.64 -5.18
N GLY A 97 -1.03 -6.66 -4.05
CA GLY A 97 -1.55 -7.14 -2.77
C GLY A 97 -0.55 -8.06 -2.06
N THR A 98 -1.03 -8.79 -1.06
CA THR A 98 -0.18 -9.66 -0.24
C THR A 98 -0.50 -11.12 -0.52
N ASP A 99 0.54 -11.90 -0.79
CA ASP A 99 0.48 -13.34 -0.97
C ASP A 99 1.06 -14.07 0.24
N THR A 100 0.40 -15.17 0.63
CA THR A 100 0.85 -16.11 1.65
C THR A 100 1.27 -17.40 0.96
N VAL A 101 2.56 -17.75 1.05
CA VAL A 101 3.16 -18.89 0.36
C VAL A 101 3.51 -19.98 1.37
N ALA A 102 2.71 -21.05 1.40
CA ALA A 102 3.01 -22.22 2.19
C ALA A 102 3.89 -23.19 1.39
N VAL A 103 5.11 -23.42 1.87
CA VAL A 103 6.09 -24.33 1.26
C VAL A 103 6.18 -25.62 2.08
N THR A 104 6.08 -26.75 1.39
CA THR A 104 6.18 -28.08 1.99
C THR A 104 7.33 -28.87 1.38
N LEU A 105 7.93 -29.74 2.19
CA LEU A 105 8.90 -30.74 1.80
C LEU A 105 8.38 -32.10 2.27
N ASN A 106 8.17 -33.03 1.35
CA ASN A 106 7.52 -34.33 1.59
C ASN A 106 6.16 -34.21 2.29
N GLY A 107 5.40 -33.16 1.97
CA GLY A 107 4.08 -32.88 2.55
C GLY A 107 4.11 -32.21 3.93
N THR A 108 5.29 -32.02 4.53
CA THR A 108 5.45 -31.31 5.81
C THR A 108 5.93 -29.89 5.58
N ALA A 109 5.36 -28.90 6.28
CA ALA A 109 5.81 -27.52 6.19
C ALA A 109 7.28 -27.38 6.59
N ILE A 110 8.02 -26.56 5.85
CA ILE A 110 9.41 -26.22 6.20
C ILE A 110 9.46 -25.10 7.25
N SER A 111 10.65 -24.86 7.81
CA SER A 111 10.88 -23.73 8.72
C SER A 111 10.49 -22.39 8.08
N GLY A 112 9.73 -21.57 8.82
CA GLY A 112 9.30 -20.24 8.37
C GLY A 112 8.08 -20.23 7.43
N SER A 113 7.57 -21.39 7.02
CA SER A 113 6.33 -21.46 6.23
C SER A 113 5.09 -21.25 7.12
N PRO A 114 4.06 -20.50 6.67
CA PRO A 114 4.01 -19.80 5.39
C PRO A 114 4.79 -18.47 5.39
N PHE A 115 5.26 -18.09 4.21
CA PHE A 115 5.97 -16.83 3.95
C PHE A 115 5.03 -15.77 3.39
N THR A 116 5.33 -14.49 3.60
CA THR A 116 4.58 -13.37 3.05
C THR A 116 5.36 -12.71 1.92
N VAL A 117 4.70 -12.45 0.79
CA VAL A 117 5.24 -11.68 -0.35
C VAL A 117 4.31 -10.51 -0.61
N THR A 118 4.84 -9.29 -0.57
CA THR A 118 4.09 -8.09 -0.99
C THR A 118 4.32 -7.85 -2.47
N ILE A 119 3.24 -7.69 -3.22
CA ILE A 119 3.28 -7.39 -4.64
C ILE A 119 2.74 -5.97 -4.82
N SER A 120 3.57 -5.09 -5.37
CA SER A 120 3.23 -3.67 -5.53
C SER A 120 3.39 -3.24 -6.98
N GLU A 121 2.61 -2.25 -7.37
CA GLU A 121 2.87 -1.51 -8.61
C GLU A 121 4.19 -0.73 -8.49
N ASP A 122 4.77 -0.34 -9.62
CA ASP A 122 5.87 0.63 -9.61
C ASP A 122 5.36 1.98 -9.12
N ALA A 123 6.21 2.72 -8.39
CA ALA A 123 5.83 4.02 -7.88
C ALA A 123 5.62 5.03 -9.02
N VAL A 124 4.48 5.72 -8.98
CA VAL A 124 4.16 6.83 -9.87
C VAL A 124 4.94 8.05 -9.41
N ASN A 125 5.92 8.47 -10.20
CA ASN A 125 6.70 9.66 -9.94
C ASN A 125 5.89 10.92 -10.30
N LEU A 126 5.70 11.81 -9.33
CA LEU A 126 4.90 13.03 -9.54
C LEU A 126 5.62 14.07 -10.39
N GLY A 127 6.95 14.00 -10.51
CA GLY A 127 7.78 14.94 -11.23
C GLY A 127 8.36 16.03 -10.31
N THR A 128 8.71 17.16 -10.91
CA THR A 128 9.42 18.27 -10.24
C THR A 128 8.82 19.63 -10.60
N GLY A 129 9.08 20.65 -9.77
CA GLY A 129 8.60 22.02 -10.00
C GLY A 129 7.07 22.09 -10.03
N ASP A 130 6.53 23.10 -10.72
CA ASP A 130 5.08 23.30 -10.83
C ASP A 130 4.33 22.08 -11.36
N ALA A 131 4.87 21.40 -12.38
CA ALA A 131 4.25 20.18 -12.92
C ALA A 131 4.16 19.08 -11.85
N GLY A 132 5.20 18.95 -11.01
CA GLY A 132 5.18 18.07 -9.85
C GLY A 132 4.05 18.40 -8.89
N VAL A 133 3.90 19.67 -8.54
CA VAL A 133 2.84 20.14 -7.63
C VAL A 133 1.44 19.93 -8.22
N LEU A 134 1.27 20.14 -9.53
CA LEU A 134 0.00 19.86 -10.21
C LEU A 134 -0.30 18.36 -10.31
N ASN A 135 0.71 17.50 -10.49
CA ASN A 135 0.53 16.04 -10.45
C ASN A 135 0.20 15.55 -9.03
N TYR A 136 0.76 16.18 -8.00
CA TYR A 136 0.38 15.97 -6.61
C TYR A 136 -1.11 16.30 -6.39
N ALA A 137 -1.57 17.47 -6.84
CA ALA A 137 -2.99 17.82 -6.80
C ALA A 137 -3.84 16.80 -7.59
N LEU A 138 -3.43 16.46 -8.82
CA LEU A 138 -4.11 15.47 -9.65
C LEU A 138 -4.25 14.10 -8.97
N ALA A 139 -3.25 13.66 -8.19
CA ALA A 139 -3.34 12.40 -7.44
C ALA A 139 -4.48 12.42 -6.40
N LEU A 140 -4.65 13.54 -5.69
CA LEU A 140 -5.72 13.72 -4.71
C LEU A 140 -7.08 13.84 -5.38
N GLU A 141 -7.18 14.63 -6.45
CA GLU A 141 -8.43 14.74 -7.22
C GLU A 141 -8.86 13.40 -7.84
N GLN A 142 -7.91 12.54 -8.22
CA GLN A 142 -8.22 11.17 -8.65
C GLN A 142 -8.84 10.33 -7.53
N LEU A 143 -8.29 10.42 -6.31
CA LEU A 143 -8.81 9.74 -5.13
C LEU A 143 -10.26 10.19 -4.83
N GLU A 144 -10.49 11.50 -4.74
CA GLU A 144 -11.80 12.06 -4.39
C GLU A 144 -12.85 11.79 -5.47
N ALA A 145 -12.49 11.97 -6.72
CA ALA A 145 -13.40 11.71 -7.82
C ALA A 145 -13.73 10.21 -7.96
N ALA A 146 -12.81 9.30 -7.61
CA ALA A 146 -13.10 7.87 -7.54
C ALA A 146 -14.05 7.56 -6.37
N PHE A 147 -13.79 8.14 -5.19
CA PHE A 147 -14.63 8.00 -4.01
C PHE A 147 -16.07 8.43 -4.28
N TYR A 148 -16.29 9.66 -4.74
CA TYR A 148 -17.63 10.17 -4.99
C TYR A 148 -18.35 9.48 -6.15
N THR A 149 -17.61 8.99 -7.15
CA THR A 149 -18.18 8.12 -8.18
C THR A 149 -18.77 6.84 -7.56
N GLN A 150 -18.08 6.23 -6.58
CA GLN A 150 -18.59 5.07 -5.85
C GLN A 150 -19.78 5.43 -4.95
N VAL A 151 -19.74 6.56 -4.26
CA VAL A 151 -20.85 7.07 -3.43
C VAL A 151 -22.12 7.23 -4.27
N VAL A 152 -22.04 7.91 -5.42
CA VAL A 152 -23.21 8.17 -6.27
C VAL A 152 -23.69 6.90 -6.98
N ALA A 153 -22.80 5.95 -7.30
CA ALA A 153 -23.18 4.68 -7.89
C ALA A 153 -24.04 3.81 -6.96
N SER A 154 -23.84 3.94 -5.65
CA SER A 154 -24.62 3.20 -4.63
C SER A 154 -24.76 4.01 -3.34
N LEU A 155 -25.63 5.00 -3.34
CA LEU A 155 -25.93 5.80 -2.14
C LEU A 155 -26.47 4.91 -1.01
N TYR A 156 -26.08 5.24 0.22
CA TYR A 156 -26.57 4.59 1.43
C TYR A 156 -28.08 4.74 1.60
N ALA A 157 -28.68 3.79 2.33
CA ALA A 157 -30.12 3.81 2.57
C ALA A 157 -30.53 5.03 3.41
N GLY A 158 -31.58 5.74 2.97
CA GLY A 158 -32.12 6.89 3.68
C GLY A 158 -31.46 8.23 3.34
N ALA A 159 -30.58 8.27 2.33
CA ALA A 159 -30.05 9.53 1.81
C ALA A 159 -31.17 10.53 1.48
N THR A 160 -31.05 11.76 1.97
CA THR A 160 -32.04 12.81 1.71
C THR A 160 -31.89 13.34 0.27
N ALA A 161 -32.89 14.09 -0.21
CA ALA A 161 -32.78 14.76 -1.51
C ALA A 161 -31.62 15.77 -1.54
N GLU A 162 -31.38 16.44 -0.41
CA GLU A 162 -30.27 17.38 -0.24
C GLU A 162 -28.92 16.66 -0.26
N GLU A 163 -28.76 15.59 0.51
CA GLU A 163 -27.54 14.76 0.49
C GLU A 163 -27.26 14.19 -0.90
N THR A 164 -28.30 13.67 -1.55
CA THR A 164 -28.19 13.15 -2.92
C THR A 164 -27.70 14.23 -3.87
N GLN A 165 -28.25 15.44 -3.78
CA GLN A 165 -27.83 16.56 -4.63
C GLN A 165 -26.38 16.97 -4.34
N ILE A 166 -26.05 17.23 -3.08
CA ILE A 166 -24.71 17.66 -2.67
C ILE A 166 -23.66 16.62 -3.10
N LEU A 167 -23.84 15.34 -2.76
CA LEU A 167 -22.88 14.29 -3.13
C LEU A 167 -22.76 14.08 -4.65
N THR A 168 -23.82 14.38 -5.41
CA THR A 168 -23.81 14.36 -6.88
C THR A 168 -23.01 15.55 -7.44
N ASP A 169 -23.21 16.74 -6.86
CA ASP A 169 -22.49 17.96 -7.26
C ASP A 169 -20.98 17.83 -6.93
N LEU A 170 -20.62 17.32 -5.74
CA LEU A 170 -19.22 17.03 -5.38
C LEU A 170 -18.60 16.04 -6.36
N ARG A 171 -19.27 14.92 -6.63
CA ARG A 171 -18.85 13.95 -7.66
C ARG A 171 -18.55 14.62 -8.99
N ASP A 172 -19.43 15.52 -9.46
CA ASP A 172 -19.23 16.23 -10.73
C ASP A 172 -18.05 17.20 -10.67
N HIS A 173 -17.87 17.92 -9.56
CA HIS A 173 -16.76 18.83 -9.38
C HIS A 173 -15.41 18.11 -9.31
N GLU A 174 -15.28 17.03 -8.54
CA GLU A 174 -14.00 16.31 -8.45
C GLU A 174 -13.61 15.66 -9.78
N VAL A 175 -14.59 15.14 -10.53
CA VAL A 175 -14.34 14.68 -11.91
C VAL A 175 -13.81 15.82 -12.76
N ILE A 176 -14.39 17.02 -12.65
CA ILE A 176 -13.96 18.20 -13.39
C ILE A 176 -12.58 18.68 -12.93
N HIS A 177 -12.27 18.72 -11.64
CA HIS A 177 -10.94 19.11 -11.13
C HIS A 177 -9.86 18.16 -11.65
N ARG A 178 -10.08 16.85 -11.52
CA ARG A 178 -9.21 15.78 -12.04
C ARG A 178 -8.97 15.93 -13.54
N ASP A 179 -10.03 16.06 -14.33
CA ASP A 179 -9.92 16.20 -15.79
C ASP A 179 -9.28 17.52 -16.20
N PHE A 180 -9.55 18.60 -15.46
CA PHE A 180 -8.97 19.90 -15.68
C PHE A 180 -7.45 19.87 -15.46
N LEU A 181 -6.98 19.30 -14.34
CA LEU A 181 -5.56 19.16 -14.06
C LEU A 181 -4.87 18.25 -15.06
N LYS A 182 -5.49 17.10 -15.40
CA LYS A 182 -4.98 16.19 -16.43
C LYS A 182 -4.82 16.91 -17.78
N ALA A 183 -5.77 17.76 -18.15
CA ALA A 183 -5.67 18.58 -19.35
C ALA A 183 -4.58 19.67 -19.26
N ALA A 184 -4.41 20.31 -18.10
CA ALA A 184 -3.38 21.32 -17.87
C ALA A 184 -1.96 20.72 -17.94
N LEU A 185 -1.80 19.48 -17.49
CA LEU A 185 -0.55 18.73 -17.48
C LEU A 185 -0.22 18.08 -18.84
N GLY A 186 -1.23 17.73 -19.65
CA GLY A 186 -1.05 17.10 -20.95
C GLY A 186 -0.28 15.78 -20.84
N ASP A 187 0.76 15.60 -21.67
CA ASP A 187 1.62 14.40 -21.64
C ASP A 187 2.42 14.25 -20.35
N GLY A 188 2.48 15.29 -19.50
CA GLY A 188 3.13 15.25 -18.20
C GLY A 188 2.22 14.78 -17.05
N ALA A 189 0.95 14.47 -17.33
CA ALA A 189 0.02 13.99 -16.32
C ALA A 189 0.40 12.57 -15.87
N ILE A 190 0.32 12.33 -14.56
CA ILE A 190 0.45 10.98 -14.00
C ILE A 190 -0.63 10.04 -14.55
N PRO A 191 -0.36 8.72 -14.63
CA PRO A 191 -1.36 7.73 -14.99
C PRO A 191 -2.49 7.67 -13.95
N ASP A 192 -3.54 6.92 -14.29
CA ASP A 192 -4.65 6.72 -13.36
C ASP A 192 -4.17 5.88 -12.15
N LEU A 193 -4.53 6.31 -10.94
CA LEU A 193 -4.16 5.64 -9.69
C LEU A 193 -5.20 4.58 -9.31
N THR A 194 -4.73 3.48 -8.72
CA THR A 194 -5.56 2.45 -8.12
C THR A 194 -5.84 2.80 -6.65
N VAL A 195 -7.12 2.95 -6.31
CA VAL A 195 -7.61 3.31 -4.96
C VAL A 195 -8.13 2.11 -4.17
N ASP A 196 -8.14 2.22 -2.85
CA ASP A 196 -8.70 1.23 -1.92
C ASP A 196 -9.68 1.89 -0.94
N PHE A 197 -10.96 1.56 -1.07
CA PHE A 197 -12.01 2.01 -0.15
C PHE A 197 -12.58 0.87 0.69
N THR A 198 -11.86 -0.24 0.86
CA THR A 198 -12.32 -1.41 1.64
C THR A 198 -12.57 -1.07 3.12
N SER A 199 -11.96 0.00 3.62
CA SER A 199 -12.21 0.54 4.97
C SER A 199 -13.49 1.36 5.09
N VAL A 200 -14.12 1.76 3.97
CA VAL A 200 -15.34 2.56 3.94
C VAL A 200 -16.56 1.66 3.76
N ASP A 201 -17.47 1.71 4.73
CA ASP A 201 -18.79 1.08 4.59
C ASP A 201 -19.74 2.01 3.83
N PHE A 202 -19.83 1.82 2.50
CA PHE A 202 -20.73 2.60 1.63
C PHE A 202 -22.22 2.43 1.94
N THR A 203 -22.61 1.47 2.78
CA THR A 203 -24.00 1.30 3.21
C THR A 203 -24.35 2.17 4.42
N SER A 204 -23.34 2.74 5.10
CA SER A 204 -23.48 3.58 6.28
C SER A 204 -23.30 5.05 5.93
N ARG A 205 -24.34 5.85 6.20
CA ARG A 205 -24.29 7.33 6.09
C ARG A 205 -23.10 7.92 6.84
N GLU A 206 -22.90 7.49 8.09
CA GLU A 206 -21.84 8.01 8.96
C GLU A 206 -20.46 7.66 8.41
N SER A 207 -20.28 6.43 7.89
CA SER A 207 -19.00 6.03 7.28
C SER A 207 -18.71 6.81 6.00
N VAL A 208 -19.71 7.00 5.13
CA VAL A 208 -19.54 7.74 3.86
C VAL A 208 -19.24 9.20 4.13
N LEU A 209 -20.07 9.87 4.94
CA LEU A 209 -19.86 11.29 5.22
C LEU A 209 -18.60 11.54 6.07
N GLY A 210 -18.22 10.59 6.94
CA GLY A 210 -16.96 10.63 7.68
C GLY A 210 -15.73 10.56 6.77
N ALA A 211 -15.73 9.63 5.80
CA ALA A 211 -14.68 9.53 4.79
C ALA A 211 -14.65 10.78 3.89
N ALA A 212 -15.82 11.27 3.46
CA ALA A 212 -15.94 12.52 2.71
C ALA A 212 -15.30 13.68 3.48
N LYS A 213 -15.62 13.86 4.77
CA LYS A 213 -15.01 14.91 5.60
C LYS A 213 -13.50 14.79 5.62
N THR A 214 -12.97 13.58 5.78
CA THR A 214 -11.52 13.34 5.75
C THR A 214 -10.90 13.78 4.44
N PHE A 215 -11.51 13.44 3.30
CA PHE A 215 -10.99 13.82 1.99
C PHE A 215 -11.06 15.32 1.76
N GLU A 216 -12.23 15.95 1.97
CA GLU A 216 -12.39 17.39 1.73
C GLU A 216 -11.47 18.26 2.60
N ASP A 217 -11.37 17.93 3.90
CA ASP A 217 -10.46 18.64 4.80
C ASP A 217 -9.00 18.48 4.36
N LEU A 218 -8.66 17.27 3.90
CA LEU A 218 -7.32 16.96 3.39
C LEU A 218 -7.04 17.75 2.11
N GLY A 219 -7.98 17.80 1.17
CA GLY A 219 -7.92 18.57 -0.08
C GLY A 219 -7.67 20.07 0.18
N VAL A 220 -8.44 20.68 1.08
CA VAL A 220 -8.22 22.09 1.48
C VAL A 220 -6.81 22.30 2.01
N SER A 221 -6.39 21.50 2.99
CA SER A 221 -5.06 21.64 3.61
C SER A 221 -3.91 21.37 2.62
N ALA A 222 -4.14 20.49 1.64
CA ALA A 222 -3.21 20.13 0.58
C ALA A 222 -2.95 21.29 -0.37
N TYR A 223 -4.01 21.95 -0.86
CA TYR A 223 -3.86 23.13 -1.71
C TYR A 223 -3.23 24.30 -0.95
N ASN A 224 -3.59 24.49 0.32
CA ASN A 224 -2.98 25.56 1.14
C ASN A 224 -1.48 25.33 1.34
N GLY A 225 -1.05 24.09 1.60
CA GLY A 225 0.36 23.76 1.83
C GLY A 225 1.21 23.66 0.57
N ALA A 226 0.63 23.17 -0.53
CA ALA A 226 1.33 23.05 -1.80
C ALA A 226 1.31 24.34 -2.63
N GLY A 227 0.33 25.24 -2.41
CA GLY A 227 0.19 26.48 -3.17
C GLY A 227 1.44 27.37 -3.10
N GLN A 228 2.12 27.43 -1.96
CA GLN A 228 3.37 28.18 -1.81
C GLN A 228 4.54 27.64 -2.65
N LEU A 229 4.44 26.39 -3.12
CA LEU A 229 5.47 25.72 -3.92
C LEU A 229 5.34 26.02 -5.41
N LEU A 230 4.25 26.67 -5.83
CA LEU A 230 4.01 27.07 -7.22
C LEU A 230 4.76 28.36 -7.54
N GLU A 231 5.59 28.33 -8.58
CA GLU A 231 6.31 29.50 -9.08
C GLU A 231 5.47 30.30 -10.09
N SER A 232 4.65 29.60 -10.89
CA SER A 232 3.75 30.23 -11.87
C SER A 232 2.57 30.90 -11.19
N ALA A 233 2.45 32.22 -11.39
CA ALA A 233 1.29 32.98 -10.92
C ALA A 233 -0.04 32.48 -11.53
N ASP A 234 -0.02 31.95 -12.75
CA ASP A 234 -1.20 31.38 -13.40
C ASP A 234 -1.63 30.07 -12.72
N PHE A 235 -0.68 29.24 -12.31
CA PHE A 235 -0.99 28.02 -11.54
C PHE A 235 -1.37 28.32 -10.11
N LEU A 236 -0.77 29.32 -9.47
CA LEU A 236 -1.22 29.77 -8.15
C LEU A 236 -2.65 30.32 -8.20
N LEU A 237 -2.99 31.11 -9.22
CA LEU A 237 -4.35 31.59 -9.43
C LEU A 237 -5.33 30.44 -9.69
N LEU A 238 -4.89 29.40 -10.41
CA LEU A 238 -5.67 28.20 -10.62
C LEU A 238 -5.92 27.45 -9.31
N ALA A 239 -4.87 27.13 -8.55
CA ALA A 239 -4.96 26.45 -7.27
C ALA A 239 -5.88 27.22 -6.30
N GLY A 240 -5.76 28.55 -6.26
CA GLY A 240 -6.64 29.42 -5.47
C GLY A 240 -8.12 29.34 -5.85
N LYS A 241 -8.45 29.01 -7.11
CA LYS A 241 -9.84 28.77 -7.53
C LYS A 241 -10.34 27.40 -7.06
N ILE A 242 -9.52 26.36 -7.17
CA ILE A 242 -9.89 25.00 -6.77
C ILE A 242 -10.08 24.93 -5.25
N VAL A 243 -9.11 25.40 -4.46
CA VAL A 243 -9.24 25.39 -2.98
C VAL A 243 -10.46 26.17 -2.47
N SER A 244 -10.90 27.19 -3.20
CA SER A 244 -12.12 27.94 -2.86
C SER A 244 -13.42 27.15 -3.07
N VAL A 245 -13.37 26.12 -3.90
CA VAL A 245 -14.43 25.14 -4.12
C VAL A 245 -14.31 24.01 -3.09
N GLU A 246 -13.11 23.47 -2.88
CA GLU A 246 -12.83 22.47 -1.82
C GLU A 246 -13.33 22.92 -0.45
N ALA A 247 -13.05 24.18 -0.08
CA ALA A 247 -13.51 24.71 1.21
C ALA A 247 -15.05 24.74 1.34
N ARG A 248 -15.79 24.84 0.23
CA ARG A 248 -17.26 24.74 0.24
C ARG A 248 -17.73 23.30 0.32
N HIS A 249 -17.02 22.37 -0.32
CA HIS A 249 -17.30 20.95 -0.20
C HIS A 249 -17.08 20.47 1.24
N ALA A 250 -15.92 20.77 1.83
CA ALA A 250 -15.61 20.48 3.23
C ALA A 250 -16.71 21.02 4.17
N SER A 251 -17.09 22.28 3.98
CA SER A 251 -18.13 22.93 4.77
C SER A 251 -19.51 22.27 4.59
N ALA A 252 -19.89 21.91 3.37
CA ALA A 252 -21.15 21.22 3.08
C ALA A 252 -21.20 19.82 3.71
N ILE A 253 -20.12 19.04 3.60
CA ILE A 253 -20.04 17.70 4.20
C ILE A 253 -20.09 17.78 5.72
N ARG A 254 -19.38 18.74 6.33
CA ARG A 254 -19.40 18.97 7.77
C ARG A 254 -20.81 19.34 8.28
N ASP A 255 -21.53 20.21 7.58
CA ASP A 255 -22.92 20.55 7.93
C ASP A 255 -23.88 19.37 7.71
N LEU A 256 -23.67 18.55 6.67
CA LEU A 256 -24.43 17.29 6.52
C LEU A 256 -24.18 16.33 7.68
N LEU A 257 -22.93 16.19 8.14
CA LEU A 257 -22.59 15.33 9.28
C LEU A 257 -23.23 15.80 10.57
N ASN A 258 -23.11 17.08 10.87
CA ASN A 258 -23.54 17.67 12.13
C ASN A 258 -24.24 19.02 11.90
N PRO A 259 -25.51 19.00 11.45
CA PRO A 259 -26.22 20.20 11.04
C PRO A 259 -26.48 21.12 12.23
N LEU A 260 -26.47 22.43 11.98
CA LEU A 260 -26.71 23.48 12.99
C LEU A 260 -25.69 23.46 14.15
N SER A 261 -24.46 23.03 13.86
CA SER A 261 -23.34 23.02 14.80
C SER A 261 -22.25 24.03 14.40
N ALA A 262 -21.13 24.02 15.12
CA ALA A 262 -19.94 24.78 14.74
C ALA A 262 -19.12 24.08 13.63
N ASP A 263 -19.45 22.83 13.28
CA ASP A 263 -18.61 22.00 12.42
C ASP A 263 -18.51 22.53 10.98
N PHE A 264 -19.48 23.34 10.52
CA PHE A 264 -19.51 24.03 9.22
C PHE A 264 -18.17 24.70 8.86
N ALA A 265 -17.49 25.27 9.86
CA ALA A 265 -16.14 25.84 9.78
C ALA A 265 -15.51 25.79 11.18
N GLY A 266 -15.35 24.57 11.70
CA GLY A 266 -14.96 24.32 13.08
C GLY A 266 -13.51 24.69 13.39
N ASP A 267 -13.26 24.99 14.68
CA ASP A 267 -11.92 25.32 15.20
C ASP A 267 -10.91 24.15 15.08
N ASP A 268 -11.36 22.96 14.65
CA ASP A 268 -10.50 21.81 14.33
C ASP A 268 -9.74 21.96 13.02
N VAL A 269 -10.24 22.81 12.11
CA VAL A 269 -9.60 23.13 10.81
C VAL A 269 -9.38 24.62 10.59
N VAL A 270 -10.08 25.49 11.31
CA VAL A 270 -9.87 26.94 11.25
C VAL A 270 -9.19 27.42 12.52
N ASP A 271 -8.06 28.10 12.39
CA ASP A 271 -7.39 28.73 13.52
C ASP A 271 -8.25 29.89 14.09
N PRO A 272 -8.63 29.86 15.37
CA PRO A 272 -9.59 30.83 15.93
C PRO A 272 -9.02 32.25 16.12
N ASP A 273 -7.70 32.41 16.08
CA ASP A 273 -7.03 33.71 16.25
C ASP A 273 -6.82 34.42 14.90
N THR A 274 -6.59 33.65 13.83
CA THR A 274 -6.25 34.17 12.49
C THR A 274 -7.37 34.00 11.47
N GLY A 275 -8.27 33.03 11.67
CA GLY A 275 -9.31 32.65 10.71
C GLY A 275 -8.77 31.95 9.47
N LEU A 276 -7.53 31.43 9.53
CA LEU A 276 -6.91 30.69 8.44
C LEU A 276 -7.18 29.19 8.60
N ASP A 277 -7.38 28.52 7.47
CA ASP A 277 -7.53 27.07 7.43
C ASP A 277 -6.18 26.36 7.66
N THR A 278 -6.26 25.07 7.98
CA THR A 278 -5.11 24.19 8.14
C THR A 278 -4.24 24.12 6.89
N VAL A 279 -2.96 23.84 7.13
CA VAL A 279 -1.92 23.73 6.11
C VAL A 279 -1.12 22.47 6.41
N ASN A 280 -1.08 21.54 5.46
CA ASN A 280 -0.26 20.33 5.56
C ASN A 280 0.78 20.27 4.45
N SER A 281 1.96 19.74 4.75
CA SER A 281 2.97 19.52 3.72
C SER A 281 2.49 18.42 2.74
N PRO A 282 2.94 18.41 1.48
CA PRO A 282 2.62 17.31 0.56
C PRO A 282 2.95 15.93 1.11
N ALA A 283 4.03 15.80 1.90
CA ALA A 283 4.40 14.53 2.53
C ALA A 283 3.39 14.08 3.61
N ASP A 284 2.93 15.01 4.45
CA ASP A 284 1.92 14.70 5.48
C ASP A 284 0.58 14.33 4.83
N VAL A 285 0.22 15.03 3.75
CA VAL A 285 -1.01 14.74 3.00
C VAL A 285 -0.97 13.37 2.33
N LEU A 286 0.13 13.05 1.62
CA LEU A 286 0.28 11.73 1.00
C LEU A 286 0.29 10.62 2.04
N THR A 287 0.85 10.85 3.22
CA THR A 287 0.79 9.91 4.35
C THR A 287 -0.65 9.69 4.84
N ALA A 288 -1.45 10.76 4.89
CA ALA A 288 -2.86 10.66 5.27
C ALA A 288 -3.73 9.98 4.20
N ALA A 289 -3.37 10.12 2.92
CA ALA A 289 -4.05 9.50 1.78
C ALA A 289 -3.62 8.03 1.52
N ASP A 290 -2.43 7.62 1.98
CA ASP A 290 -1.83 6.29 1.78
C ASP A 290 -2.79 5.11 2.05
N PRO A 291 -3.65 5.12 3.10
CA PRO A 291 -4.60 4.03 3.32
C PRO A 291 -5.66 3.85 2.22
N PHE A 292 -5.81 4.82 1.31
CA PHE A 292 -6.84 4.85 0.28
C PHE A 292 -6.28 4.80 -1.15
N VAL A 293 -4.96 4.80 -1.31
CA VAL A 293 -4.29 4.73 -2.62
C VAL A 293 -3.30 3.57 -2.60
N THR A 294 -3.55 2.55 -3.41
CA THR A 294 -2.69 1.35 -3.48
C THR A 294 -1.53 1.51 -4.45
N THR A 295 -1.68 2.38 -5.45
CA THR A 295 -0.57 2.74 -6.35
C THR A 295 0.47 3.51 -5.55
N PRO A 296 1.71 3.02 -5.43
CA PRO A 296 2.75 3.75 -4.70
C PRO A 296 3.05 5.08 -5.39
N ILE A 297 3.30 6.13 -4.61
CA ILE A 297 3.58 7.47 -5.12
C ILE A 297 5.01 7.88 -4.75
N ASP A 298 5.80 8.30 -5.73
CA ASP A 298 7.10 8.92 -5.53
C ASP A 298 6.99 10.45 -5.65
N ALA A 299 6.95 11.10 -4.49
CA ALA A 299 6.92 12.55 -4.35
C ALA A 299 8.31 13.18 -4.07
N SER A 300 9.40 12.41 -4.18
CA SER A 300 10.74 12.88 -3.82
C SER A 300 11.26 14.04 -4.70
N GLY A 301 10.63 14.25 -5.86
CA GLY A 301 10.92 15.36 -6.77
C GLY A 301 10.16 16.66 -6.48
N LEU A 302 9.19 16.66 -5.55
CA LEU A 302 8.41 17.86 -5.25
C LEU A 302 9.29 18.97 -4.65
N PRO A 303 9.01 20.25 -4.95
CA PRO A 303 9.68 21.37 -4.29
C PRO A 303 9.45 21.36 -2.78
N THR A 304 10.38 21.94 -2.03
CA THR A 304 10.26 22.16 -0.58
C THR A 304 10.27 23.66 -0.30
N ALA A 305 9.48 24.11 0.67
CA ALA A 305 9.44 25.50 1.12
C ALA A 305 10.73 25.94 1.84
#